data_AF-A0A4Y2NGU0-F1
#
_entry.id   AF-A0A4Y2NGU0-F1
#
_cell.length_a   1.000
_cell.length_b   1.000
_cell.length_c   1.000
_cell.angle_alpha   90.00
_cell.angle_beta   90.00
_cell.angle_gamma   90.00
#
_symmetry.space_group_name_H-M   'P 1'
#
loop_
_entity.id
_entity.type
_entity.pdbx_description
1 polymer ?
#
loop_
_entity_poly.entity_id
_entity_poly.type
_entity_poly.pdbx_seq_one_letter_code
_entity_poly.pdbx_strand_id
1 'polypeptide(L)'
;MNAHSTLWVIQMTASRQCNVEDFISSTNLHLLNVKDAGPTFQQRNAKGWPDLILSIGQHFPDTTSWKVLEDVSFSDHNFIKI
;
A
#
# COMPACT_ATOMS: atom_id res chain seq x y z
N MET A 1 -6.47 -4.06 -1.91
CA MET A 1 -6.86 -4.94 -0.78
C MET A 1 -7.38 -4.08 0.35
N ASN A 2 -8.71 -3.94 0.52
CA ASN A 2 -9.35 -3.08 1.54
C ASN A 2 -9.05 -3.53 2.99
N ALA A 3 -7.79 -3.42 3.36
CA ALA A 3 -7.14 -3.91 4.55
C ALA A 3 -6.13 -2.85 5.01
N HIS A 4 -5.82 -2.91 6.29
CA HIS A 4 -5.06 -1.89 6.97
C HIS A 4 -3.97 -2.57 7.79
N SER A 5 -2.75 -2.05 7.71
CA SER A 5 -1.58 -2.64 8.35
C SER A 5 -0.56 -1.56 8.69
N THR A 6 0.18 -1.79 9.77
CA THR A 6 1.34 -0.97 10.14
C THR A 6 2.57 -1.20 9.25
N LEU A 7 2.54 -2.23 8.39
CA LEU A 7 3.61 -2.52 7.43
C LEU A 7 3.67 -1.46 6.32
N TRP A 8 2.53 -0.91 5.91
CA TRP A 8 2.43 0.14 4.87
C TRP A 8 1.76 1.44 5.33
N VAL A 9 1.36 1.56 6.60
CA VAL A 9 0.78 2.78 7.21
C VAL A 9 1.37 3.01 8.61
N ILE A 10 1.59 4.27 9.01
CA ILE A 10 2.25 4.59 10.29
C ILE A 10 1.31 4.43 11.52
N GLN A 11 0.00 4.69 11.39
CA GLN A 11 -0.91 4.78 12.55
C GLN A 11 -2.28 4.14 12.30
N MET A 12 -2.49 2.87 12.69
CA MET A 12 -3.82 2.23 12.72
C MET A 12 -4.01 1.23 13.87
N THR A 13 -5.27 1.01 14.29
CA THR A 13 -5.73 0.07 15.32
C THR A 13 -6.52 -1.10 14.69
N ALA A 14 -6.33 -2.33 15.17
CA ALA A 14 -6.42 -3.54 14.34
C ALA A 14 -7.62 -4.48 14.57
N SER A 15 -8.15 -5.05 13.47
CA SER A 15 -8.86 -6.36 13.46
C SER A 15 -8.80 -7.08 12.10
N ARG A 16 -8.79 -6.34 10.98
CA ARG A 16 -8.62 -6.91 9.60
C ARG A 16 -7.14 -7.13 9.19
N GLN A 17 -6.21 -6.88 10.11
CA GLN A 17 -4.77 -6.85 9.87
C GLN A 17 -4.16 -8.25 9.63
N CYS A 18 -4.61 -9.26 10.39
CA CYS A 18 -3.99 -10.58 10.45
C CYS A 18 -3.91 -11.30 9.08
N ASN A 19 -5.04 -11.39 8.37
CA ASN A 19 -5.13 -12.30 7.22
C ASN A 19 -4.28 -11.88 6.01
N VAL A 20 -4.05 -10.58 5.80
CA VAL A 20 -3.28 -10.08 4.65
C VAL A 20 -1.78 -10.16 4.92
N GLU A 21 -1.35 -9.85 6.13
CA GLU A 21 0.04 -10.00 6.55
C GLU A 21 0.46 -11.48 6.55
N ASP A 22 -0.42 -12.36 7.05
CA ASP A 22 -0.22 -13.80 7.03
C ASP A 22 -0.14 -14.34 5.59
N PHE A 23 -0.99 -13.84 4.69
CA PHE A 23 -0.95 -14.22 3.28
C PHE A 23 0.38 -13.80 2.62
N ILE A 24 0.80 -12.56 2.79
CA ILE A 24 2.06 -12.05 2.21
C ILE A 24 3.26 -12.87 2.74
N SER A 25 3.27 -13.14 4.05
CA SER A 25 4.34 -13.89 4.71
C SER A 25 4.38 -15.36 4.28
N SER A 26 3.22 -16.02 4.20
CA SER A 26 3.13 -17.45 3.83
C SER A 26 3.40 -17.73 2.35
N THR A 27 3.23 -16.74 1.49
CA THR A 27 3.45 -16.86 0.03
C THR A 27 4.81 -16.33 -0.43
N ASN A 28 5.65 -15.88 0.51
CA ASN A 28 6.96 -15.28 0.22
C ASN A 28 6.85 -14.12 -0.79
N LEU A 29 5.81 -13.30 -0.65
CA LEU A 29 5.62 -12.08 -1.42
C LEU A 29 6.32 -10.92 -0.71
N HIS A 30 6.88 -10.02 -1.51
CA HIS A 30 7.49 -8.79 -1.01
C HIS A 30 6.55 -7.61 -1.26
N LEU A 31 6.30 -6.85 -0.20
CA LEU A 31 5.54 -5.61 -0.26
C LEU A 31 6.42 -4.48 -0.80
N LEU A 32 5.96 -3.79 -1.84
CA LEU A 32 6.68 -2.69 -2.50
C LEU A 32 6.19 -1.29 -2.11
N ASN A 33 5.10 -1.19 -1.34
CA ASN A 33 4.61 0.09 -0.85
C ASN A 33 5.65 0.75 0.08
N VAL A 34 5.89 2.05 -0.11
CA VAL A 34 6.72 2.85 0.80
C VAL A 34 5.85 3.30 1.98
N LYS A 35 6.30 3.01 3.20
CA LYS A 35 5.58 3.19 4.47
C LYS A 35 5.12 4.62 4.77
N ASP A 36 5.79 5.62 4.18
CA ASP A 36 5.56 7.04 4.44
C ASP A 36 4.98 7.82 3.25
N ALA A 37 4.53 7.12 2.20
CA ALA A 37 3.90 7.81 1.09
C ALA A 37 2.47 8.29 1.40
N GLY A 38 2.01 9.24 0.59
CA GLY A 38 0.64 9.74 0.61
C GLY A 38 -0.41 8.62 0.48
N PRO A 39 -1.68 8.91 0.82
CA PRO A 39 -2.75 7.92 0.75
C PRO A 39 -2.98 7.44 -0.68
N THR A 40 -3.17 6.14 -0.89
CA THR A 40 -3.59 5.62 -2.21
C THR A 40 -5.09 5.79 -2.45
N PHE A 41 -5.85 6.04 -1.39
CA PHE A 41 -7.27 6.33 -1.42
C PHE A 41 -7.57 7.59 -0.60
N GLN A 42 -8.24 8.56 -1.21
CA GLN A 42 -8.62 9.80 -0.57
C GLN A 42 -10.01 10.25 -0.99
N GLN A 43 -10.88 10.38 0.00
CA GLN A 43 -12.17 11.05 -0.09
C GLN A 43 -12.13 12.38 0.67
N ARG A 44 -13.19 13.19 0.53
CA ARG A 44 -13.32 14.50 1.19
C ARG A 44 -12.94 14.48 2.67
N ASN A 45 -13.32 13.43 3.40
CA ASN A 45 -13.14 13.33 4.85
C ASN A 45 -12.40 12.05 5.28
N ALA A 46 -11.81 11.29 4.35
CA ALA A 46 -11.18 10.01 4.66
C ALA A 46 -9.93 9.79 3.80
N LYS A 47 -8.92 9.15 4.40
CA LYS A 47 -7.68 8.74 3.75
C LYS A 47 -7.41 7.28 4.08
N GLY A 48 -6.86 6.54 3.12
CA GLY A 48 -6.54 5.14 3.27
C GLY A 48 -5.42 4.70 2.34
N TRP A 49 -4.88 3.51 2.63
CA TRP A 49 -3.86 2.83 1.83
C TRP A 49 -4.30 1.40 1.51
N PRO A 50 -5.48 1.20 0.88
CA PRO A 50 -5.95 -0.14 0.52
C PRO A 50 -5.17 -0.72 -0.66
N ASP A 51 -4.45 0.07 -1.44
CA ASP A 51 -3.83 -0.40 -2.68
C ASP A 51 -2.40 -0.86 -2.41
N LEU A 52 -2.13 -2.14 -2.67
CA LEU A 52 -0.86 -2.80 -2.39
C LEU A 52 -0.20 -3.27 -3.69
N ILE A 53 1.11 -3.12 -3.75
CA ILE A 53 1.94 -3.72 -4.79
C ILE A 53 2.77 -4.82 -4.15
N LEU A 54 2.61 -6.03 -4.68
CA LEU A 54 3.29 -7.24 -4.22
C LEU A 54 4.13 -7.80 -5.37
N SER A 55 5.31 -8.30 -5.06
CA SER A 55 6.20 -8.97 -6.03
C SER A 55 6.61 -10.35 -5.54
N ILE A 56 6.82 -11.27 -6.49
CA ILE A 56 7.42 -12.58 -6.25
C ILE A 56 8.94 -12.43 -6.42
N GLY A 57 9.72 -12.81 -5.40
CA GLY A 57 11.18 -12.81 -5.45
C GLY A 57 11.86 -11.53 -4.93
N GLN A 58 13.16 -11.66 -4.62
CA GLN A 58 13.93 -10.71 -3.79
C GLN A 58 14.58 -9.55 -4.56
N HIS A 59 14.11 -9.21 -5.76
CA HIS A 59 14.84 -8.27 -6.62
C HIS A 59 13.97 -7.13 -7.16
N PHE A 60 13.97 -6.02 -6.41
CA PHE A 60 14.05 -4.69 -7.01
C PHE A 60 15.16 -3.94 -6.26
N PRO A 61 16.14 -3.35 -6.95
CA PRO A 61 17.13 -2.49 -6.31
C PRO A 61 16.42 -1.33 -5.59
N ASP A 62 17.12 -0.66 -4.66
CA ASP A 62 16.68 0.49 -3.84
C ASP A 62 16.15 1.71 -4.63
N THR A 63 15.85 1.54 -5.93
CA THR A 63 15.48 2.52 -6.94
C THR A 63 14.08 2.31 -7.53
N THR A 64 13.18 1.54 -6.89
CA THR A 64 11.78 1.53 -7.33
C THR A 64 11.29 2.98 -7.25
N SER A 65 10.91 3.57 -8.38
CA SER A 65 10.39 4.95 -8.44
C SER A 65 8.96 5.02 -7.90
N TRP A 66 8.67 4.16 -6.92
CA TRP A 66 7.36 3.94 -6.37
C TRP A 66 6.90 5.22 -5.70
N LYS A 67 5.78 5.73 -6.18
CA LYS A 67 5.15 6.89 -5.59
C LYS A 67 3.68 6.90 -5.90
N VAL A 68 2.92 7.45 -4.96
CA VAL A 68 1.56 7.88 -5.21
C VAL A 68 1.63 9.20 -6.00
N LEU A 69 0.93 9.26 -7.11
CA LEU A 69 0.79 10.48 -7.91
C LEU A 69 -0.38 11.30 -7.35
N GLU A 70 -0.16 12.59 -7.17
CA GLU A 70 -1.17 13.55 -6.71
C GLU A 70 -2.01 14.13 -7.87
N ASP A 71 -2.01 13.45 -9.03
CA ASP A 71 -2.74 13.90 -10.21
C ASP A 71 -4.25 13.90 -9.95
N VAL A 72 -4.94 14.93 -10.44
CA VAL A 72 -6.40 15.03 -10.32
C VAL A 72 -7.04 13.93 -11.17
N SER A 73 -7.51 12.89 -10.50
CA SER A 73 -8.34 11.85 -11.09
C SER A 73 -9.81 12.07 -10.70
N PHE A 74 -10.74 11.56 -11.50
CA PHE A 74 -12.17 11.52 -11.13
C PHE A 74 -12.51 10.35 -10.18
N SER A 75 -11.49 9.64 -9.69
CA SER A 75 -11.60 8.54 -8.73
C SER A 75 -11.13 9.01 -7.36
N ASP A 76 -11.69 8.40 -6.31
CA ASP A 76 -11.16 8.52 -4.96
C ASP A 76 -9.83 7.76 -4.77
N HIS A 77 -9.39 6.97 -5.76
CA HIS A 77 -8.08 6.31 -5.76
C HIS A 77 -7.05 7.14 -6.51
N ASN A 78 -5.88 7.30 -5.88
CA ASN A 78 -4.71 7.93 -6.47
C ASN A 78 -3.92 6.94 -7.32
N PHE A 79 -3.32 7.43 -8.40
CA PHE A 79 -2.47 6.59 -9.25
C PHE A 79 -1.18 6.20 -8.52
N ILE A 80 -0.74 4.98 -8.73
CA ILE A 80 0.54 4.50 -8.24
C ILE A 80 1.46 4.33 -9.43
N LYS A 81 2.60 5.02 -9.40
CA LYS A 81 3.71 4.80 -10.32
C LYS A 81 4.66 3.77 -9.71
N ILE A 82 5.14 2.85 -10.53
CA ILE A 82 6.13 1.82 -10.19
C ILE A 82 7.38 2.05 -11.03
#